data_AF-R9P2C5-F1
#
_entry.id   AF-R9P2C5-F1
#
_cell.length_a   1.000
_cell.length_b   1.000
_cell.length_c   1.000
_cell.angle_alpha   90.00
_cell.angle_beta   90.00
_cell.angle_gamma   90.00
#
_symmetry.space_group_name_H-M   'P 1'
#
loop_
_entity.id
_entity.type
_entity.pdbx_description
1 polymer ?
#
loop_
_entity_poly.entity_id
_entity_poly.type
_entity_poly.pdbx_seq_one_letter_code
_entity_poly.pdbx_strand_id
1 'polypeptide(L)'
;MKPLLWSWIYIVAGVLLRTGLLLWGQHQDATHTVPYTDVDYLVFSDAAKLLVDACPLSRTVEQPNYETDADLLDRDDVHCARGVLPAAARFLLVNDPNSHAPTDGLKPDDSDVMYFWAKRCYQLAKSAFDLLASLGDPYARPTYRYTPFLAVLLSPIHLFGWTNFGKHIFAASDLLCAVFMWLILDGRRPQGSTAGLYVHLPGLLWILNPMVAQISTRGSSEALVGLFVLSFLYFLLKANPEAPLGLKAKHLPAFSAQHTSDGTDKAEDRTAVDGRQNANDALTYDALPPESAFNVLDWALEAYIAPIMLGLATHLKLFPVIYAIPILAHLYHSTVTAYSPERRASLSLWTKHAAGLQFGFVAFYAFMAANIAAWLM
;
A
#
# COMPACT_ATOMS: atom_id res chain seq x y z
N MET A 1 35.13 -12.61 6.80
CA MET A 1 34.05 -11.91 7.53
C MET A 1 32.78 -12.71 7.34
N LYS A 2 32.01 -13.03 8.40
CA LYS A 2 30.79 -13.83 8.27
C LYS A 2 29.84 -13.16 7.24
N PRO A 3 29.22 -13.88 6.31
CA PRO A 3 28.40 -13.31 5.22
C PRO A 3 27.28 -12.41 5.74
N LEU A 4 26.80 -12.64 6.97
CA LEU A 4 25.80 -11.84 7.63
C LEU A 4 26.25 -10.39 7.96
N LEU A 5 27.54 -10.14 8.19
CA LEU A 5 28.02 -8.84 8.67
C LEU A 5 28.07 -7.79 7.55
N TRP A 6 28.43 -8.19 6.33
CA TRP A 6 28.54 -7.30 5.17
C TRP A 6 27.18 -6.74 4.74
N SER A 7 26.12 -7.55 4.85
CA SER A 7 24.78 -7.15 4.43
C SER A 7 24.22 -5.97 5.24
N TRP A 8 24.65 -5.81 6.49
CA TRP A 8 24.24 -4.69 7.33
C TRP A 8 25.17 -3.48 7.22
N ILE A 9 26.42 -3.67 6.79
CA ILE A 9 27.40 -2.58 6.66
C ILE A 9 26.92 -1.53 5.66
N TYR A 10 26.43 -1.95 4.49
CA TYR A 10 25.96 -0.97 3.49
C TYR A 10 24.71 -0.23 3.99
N ILE A 11 23.76 -0.92 4.63
CA ILE A 11 22.58 -0.28 5.23
C ILE A 11 22.98 0.77 6.26
N VAL A 12 23.91 0.45 7.17
CA VAL A 12 24.44 1.40 8.15
C VAL A 12 25.13 2.59 7.47
N ALA A 13 25.94 2.35 6.44
CA ALA A 13 26.56 3.42 5.65
C ALA A 13 25.50 4.30 4.97
N GLY A 14 24.42 3.72 4.46
CA GLY A 14 23.26 4.43 3.93
C GLY A 14 22.60 5.31 4.98
N VAL A 15 22.32 4.78 6.17
CA VAL A 15 21.76 5.55 7.31
C VAL A 15 22.66 6.74 7.63
N LEU A 16 23.95 6.51 7.83
CA LEU A 16 24.92 7.58 8.13
C LEU A 16 24.95 8.65 7.04
N LEU A 17 24.90 8.25 5.77
CA LEU A 17 24.85 9.18 4.64
C LEU A 17 23.57 10.05 4.68
N ARG A 18 22.38 9.46 4.91
CA ARG A 18 21.14 10.26 5.01
C ARG A 18 21.15 11.15 6.24
N THR A 19 21.60 10.66 7.39
CA THR A 19 21.72 11.48 8.61
C THR A 19 22.65 12.66 8.37
N GLY A 20 23.81 12.45 7.75
CA GLY A 20 24.74 13.51 7.38
C GLY A 20 24.12 14.53 6.42
N LEU A 21 23.40 14.07 5.40
CA LEU A 21 22.70 14.95 4.45
C LEU A 21 21.54 15.73 5.08
N LEU A 22 20.82 15.15 6.04
CA LEU A 22 19.76 15.85 6.78
C LEU A 22 20.35 16.96 7.66
N LEU A 23 21.44 16.68 8.36
CA LEU A 23 22.16 17.68 9.16
C LEU A 23 22.75 18.78 8.27
N TRP A 24 23.35 18.40 7.15
CA TRP A 24 23.84 19.35 6.14
C TRP A 24 22.71 20.21 5.59
N GLY A 25 21.57 19.60 5.26
CA GLY A 25 20.39 20.30 4.76
C GLY A 25 19.87 21.35 5.73
N GLN A 26 19.81 21.01 7.03
CA GLN A 26 19.44 21.97 8.09
C GLN A 26 20.43 23.14 8.16
N HIS A 27 21.74 22.85 8.07
CA HIS A 27 22.76 23.89 8.05
C HIS A 27 22.61 24.80 6.81
N GLN A 28 22.51 24.21 5.62
CA GLN A 28 22.39 24.94 4.36
C GLN A 28 21.11 25.80 4.32
N ASP A 29 19.97 25.27 4.76
CA ASP A 29 18.72 26.03 4.83
C ASP A 29 18.79 27.23 5.79
N ALA A 30 19.68 27.18 6.79
CA ALA A 30 19.88 28.27 7.76
C ALA A 30 20.91 29.31 7.30
N THR A 31 21.89 28.94 6.48
CA THR A 31 23.04 29.80 6.15
C THR A 31 23.10 30.27 4.72
N HIS A 32 22.49 29.55 3.76
CA HIS A 32 22.63 29.83 2.33
C HIS A 32 21.33 30.38 1.72
N THR A 33 21.46 31.13 0.63
CA THR A 33 20.33 31.71 -0.10
C THR A 33 19.56 30.69 -0.92
N VAL A 34 20.23 29.64 -1.39
CA VAL A 34 19.61 28.54 -2.14
C VAL A 34 19.24 27.43 -1.16
N PRO A 35 17.94 27.15 -0.97
CA PRO A 35 17.50 26.15 -0.01
C PRO A 35 17.92 24.75 -0.47
N TYR A 36 18.33 23.94 0.51
CA TYR A 36 18.46 22.51 0.36
C TYR A 36 17.08 21.87 0.26
N THR A 37 16.14 22.27 1.12
CA THR A 37 14.77 21.73 1.11
C THR A 37 14.08 21.90 -0.24
N ASP A 38 13.42 20.84 -0.72
CA ASP A 38 12.63 20.87 -1.94
C ASP A 38 11.36 21.73 -1.76
N VAL A 39 10.95 22.43 -2.81
CA VAL A 39 9.73 23.25 -2.80
C VAL A 39 8.49 22.39 -2.57
N ASP A 40 8.47 21.17 -3.10
CA ASP A 40 7.36 20.23 -2.89
C ASP A 40 7.21 19.88 -1.40
N TYR A 41 8.31 19.81 -0.63
CA TYR A 41 8.25 19.54 0.81
C TYR A 41 7.51 20.65 1.56
N LEU A 42 7.72 21.91 1.17
CA LEU A 42 7.01 23.05 1.74
C LEU A 42 5.52 22.99 1.40
N VAL A 43 5.18 22.63 0.16
CA VAL A 43 3.78 22.43 -0.26
C VAL A 43 3.10 21.33 0.56
N PHE A 44 3.79 20.22 0.86
CA PHE A 44 3.26 19.17 1.72
C PHE A 44 3.07 19.64 3.17
N SER A 45 4.07 20.35 3.71
CA SER A 45 4.04 20.88 5.07
C SER A 45 2.93 21.93 5.24
N ASP A 46 2.74 22.81 4.25
CA ASP A 46 1.66 23.81 4.27
C ASP A 46 0.28 23.14 4.21
N ALA A 47 0.10 22.10 3.39
CA ALA A 47 -1.15 21.36 3.33
C ALA A 47 -1.44 20.61 4.64
N ALA A 48 -0.41 20.04 5.27
CA ALA A 48 -0.51 19.46 6.61
C ALA A 48 -0.87 20.51 7.67
N LYS A 49 -0.41 21.76 7.51
CA LYS A 49 -0.80 22.88 8.37
C LYS A 49 -2.28 23.17 8.24
N LEU A 50 -2.78 23.30 7.01
CA LEU A 50 -4.19 23.59 6.76
C LEU A 50 -5.09 22.50 7.34
N LEU A 51 -4.68 21.24 7.21
CA LEU A 51 -5.42 20.12 7.80
C LEU A 51 -5.61 20.26 9.32
N VAL A 52 -4.62 20.81 10.03
CA VAL A 52 -4.62 20.94 11.50
C VAL A 52 -5.24 22.26 11.96
N ASP A 53 -4.90 23.37 11.31
CA ASP A 53 -5.15 24.72 11.83
C ASP A 53 -6.30 25.45 11.13
N ALA A 54 -6.72 25.03 9.93
CA ALA A 54 -7.58 25.87 9.08
C ALA A 54 -9.08 25.84 9.46
N CYS A 55 -9.49 24.95 10.38
CA CYS A 55 -10.88 24.82 10.81
C CYS A 55 -11.04 24.79 12.35
N PRO A 56 -10.63 25.85 13.07
CA PRO A 56 -10.77 25.85 14.52
C PRO A 56 -12.25 25.94 14.93
N LEU A 57 -12.65 25.13 15.92
CA LEU A 57 -14.05 25.07 16.41
C LEU A 57 -14.57 26.44 16.89
N SER A 58 -13.68 27.27 17.47
CA SER A 58 -13.98 28.65 17.90
C SER A 58 -14.42 29.61 16.78
N ARG A 59 -14.12 29.26 15.53
CA ARG A 59 -14.51 30.04 14.33
C ARG A 59 -15.62 29.36 13.53
N THR A 60 -16.05 28.17 13.94
CA THR A 60 -17.11 27.39 13.30
C THR A 60 -18.21 27.08 14.31
N VAL A 61 -18.24 25.87 14.85
CA VAL A 61 -19.31 25.32 15.70
C VAL A 61 -19.60 26.17 16.93
N GLU A 62 -18.59 26.82 17.52
CA GLU A 62 -18.78 27.65 18.72
C GLU A 62 -19.27 29.07 18.40
N GLN A 63 -19.34 29.46 17.13
CA GLN A 63 -19.84 30.77 16.75
C GLN A 63 -21.37 30.81 16.71
N PRO A 64 -22.02 31.86 17.24
CA PRO A 64 -23.48 31.96 17.25
C PRO A 64 -24.15 31.99 15.88
N ASN A 65 -23.41 32.38 14.84
CA ASN A 65 -23.90 32.49 13.46
C ASN A 65 -23.63 31.23 12.62
N TYR A 66 -23.12 30.16 13.22
CA TYR A 66 -22.94 28.87 12.57
C TYR A 66 -24.15 27.98 12.84
N GLU A 67 -24.98 27.76 11.82
CA GLU A 67 -26.11 26.83 11.91
C GLU A 67 -25.82 25.55 11.12
N THR A 68 -25.20 25.67 9.95
CA THR A 68 -24.93 24.54 9.05
C THR A 68 -23.63 24.69 8.28
N ASP A 69 -23.12 23.59 7.71
CA ASP A 69 -21.95 23.64 6.81
C ASP A 69 -22.17 24.51 5.55
N ALA A 70 -23.40 24.89 5.22
CA ALA A 70 -23.67 25.86 4.15
C ALA A 70 -23.10 27.24 4.46
N ASP A 71 -22.99 27.61 5.74
CA ASP A 71 -22.42 28.87 6.21
C ASP A 71 -20.90 28.97 5.95
N LEU A 72 -20.26 27.84 5.62
CA LEU A 72 -18.84 27.75 5.25
C LEU A 72 -18.60 27.92 3.74
N LEU A 73 -19.64 27.99 2.92
CA LEU A 73 -19.47 28.08 1.46
C LEU A 73 -18.92 29.44 1.03
N ASP A 74 -19.40 30.51 1.67
CA ASP A 74 -19.08 31.90 1.33
C ASP A 74 -18.03 32.54 2.26
N ARG A 75 -17.41 31.74 3.14
CA ARG A 75 -16.39 32.20 4.10
C ARG A 75 -14.98 31.91 3.60
N ASP A 76 -14.19 32.97 3.48
CA ASP A 76 -12.77 32.89 3.11
C ASP A 76 -11.83 32.86 4.33
N ASP A 77 -12.36 33.06 5.54
CA ASP A 77 -11.53 33.13 6.75
C ASP A 77 -11.25 31.76 7.41
N VAL A 78 -11.97 30.71 6.98
CA VAL A 78 -11.79 29.33 7.44
C VAL A 78 -11.79 28.39 6.24
N HIS A 79 -10.91 27.39 6.24
CA HIS A 79 -10.84 26.37 5.19
C HIS A 79 -11.04 24.99 5.80
N CYS A 80 -12.31 24.67 6.02
CA CYS A 80 -12.74 23.43 6.64
C CYS A 80 -12.83 22.28 5.64
N ALA A 81 -12.46 21.07 6.08
CA ALA A 81 -12.70 19.86 5.32
C ALA A 81 -14.21 19.68 5.11
N ARG A 82 -14.62 19.40 3.87
CA ARG A 82 -16.03 19.30 3.45
C ARG A 82 -16.51 17.86 3.24
N GLY A 83 -15.71 16.88 3.65
CA GLY A 83 -16.14 15.48 3.64
C GLY A 83 -17.35 15.25 4.55
N VAL A 84 -18.05 14.14 4.31
CA VAL A 84 -19.25 13.75 5.08
C VAL A 84 -18.94 13.60 6.57
N LEU A 85 -17.75 13.12 6.93
CA LEU A 85 -17.38 12.86 8.33
C LEU A 85 -17.14 14.16 9.12
N PRO A 86 -16.30 15.12 8.67
CA PRO A 86 -16.20 16.42 9.32
C PRO A 86 -17.53 17.18 9.40
N ALA A 87 -18.31 17.17 8.31
CA ALA A 87 -19.61 17.86 8.28
C ALA A 87 -20.60 17.25 9.29
N ALA A 88 -20.70 15.92 9.34
CA ALA A 88 -21.52 15.23 10.33
C ALA A 88 -21.04 15.49 11.76
N ALA A 89 -19.72 15.53 11.99
CA ALA A 89 -19.16 15.84 13.29
C ALA A 89 -19.52 17.27 13.74
N ARG A 90 -19.40 18.27 12.87
CA ARG A 90 -19.81 19.66 13.17
C ARG A 90 -21.30 19.72 13.48
N PHE A 91 -22.15 19.08 12.68
CA PHE A 91 -23.59 19.01 12.92
C PHE A 91 -23.91 18.41 14.30
N LEU A 92 -23.24 17.30 14.68
CA LEU A 92 -23.43 16.67 15.98
C LEU A 92 -22.92 17.53 17.14
N LEU A 93 -21.88 18.34 16.94
CA LEU A 93 -21.38 19.26 17.95
C LEU A 93 -22.29 20.48 18.14
N VAL A 94 -22.83 21.03 17.04
CA VAL A 94 -23.85 22.10 17.12
C VAL A 94 -25.05 21.60 17.92
N ASN A 95 -25.49 20.36 17.69
CA ASN A 95 -26.66 19.77 18.33
C ASN A 95 -26.31 18.95 19.61
N ASP A 96 -25.30 19.36 20.38
CA ASP A 96 -24.89 18.66 21.60
C ASP A 96 -26.05 18.60 22.64
N PRO A 97 -26.56 17.41 23.00
CA PRO A 97 -27.67 17.26 23.94
C PRO A 97 -27.34 17.64 25.38
N ASN A 98 -26.06 17.90 25.70
CA ASN A 98 -25.62 18.32 27.04
C ASN A 98 -25.56 19.85 27.18
N SER A 99 -25.43 20.60 26.08
CA SER A 99 -25.30 22.06 26.09
C SER A 99 -26.49 22.76 25.42
N HIS A 100 -27.11 22.14 24.42
CA HIS A 100 -28.24 22.71 23.71
C HIS A 100 -29.55 22.47 24.46
N ALA A 101 -30.27 23.54 24.78
CA ALA A 101 -31.66 23.45 25.23
C ALA A 101 -32.56 23.22 24.00
N PRO A 102 -33.45 22.20 23.99
CA PRO A 102 -34.33 21.95 22.85
C PRO A 102 -35.30 23.12 22.65
N THR A 103 -35.40 23.59 21.40
CA THR A 103 -36.26 24.72 21.00
C THR A 103 -37.75 24.44 21.19
N ASP A 104 -38.13 23.16 21.15
CA ASP A 104 -39.53 22.73 21.13
C ASP A 104 -40.14 22.58 22.53
N GLY A 105 -39.42 22.98 23.59
CA GLY A 105 -39.89 22.89 24.98
C GLY A 105 -40.00 21.46 25.52
N LEU A 106 -39.84 20.44 24.67
CA LEU A 106 -39.64 19.04 25.02
C LEU A 106 -38.29 18.87 25.72
N LYS A 107 -38.26 19.08 27.03
CA LYS A 107 -37.13 18.63 27.86
C LYS A 107 -37.27 17.11 28.00
N PRO A 108 -36.38 16.31 27.40
CA PRO A 108 -36.42 14.87 27.60
C PRO A 108 -36.21 14.58 29.08
N ASP A 109 -36.95 13.64 29.63
CA ASP A 109 -36.83 13.27 31.03
C ASP A 109 -35.43 12.69 31.29
N ASP A 110 -34.64 13.35 32.14
CA ASP A 110 -33.31 12.89 32.52
C ASP A 110 -33.34 11.54 33.27
N SER A 111 -34.51 11.10 33.74
CA SER A 111 -34.72 9.77 34.31
C SER A 111 -34.97 8.66 33.28
N ASP A 112 -35.15 9.01 31.99
CA ASP A 112 -35.25 8.03 30.90
C ASP A 112 -33.88 7.35 30.67
N VAL A 113 -33.86 6.03 30.85
CA VAL A 113 -32.68 5.18 30.68
C VAL A 113 -32.06 5.33 29.29
N MET A 114 -32.88 5.44 28.24
CA MET A 114 -32.40 5.57 26.86
C MET A 114 -31.71 6.92 26.65
N TYR A 115 -32.29 8.01 27.16
CA TYR A 115 -31.72 9.35 27.05
C TYR A 115 -30.44 9.49 27.88
N PHE A 116 -30.39 8.90 29.08
CA PHE A 116 -29.20 8.82 29.90
C PHE A 116 -28.03 8.16 29.14
N TRP A 117 -28.27 6.99 28.55
CA TRP A 117 -27.23 6.29 27.79
C TRP A 117 -26.84 7.04 26.52
N ALA A 118 -27.78 7.66 25.82
CA ALA A 118 -27.48 8.50 24.65
C ALA A 118 -26.54 9.66 24.99
N LYS A 119 -26.79 10.39 26.09
CA LYS A 119 -25.88 11.46 26.58
C LYS A 119 -24.49 10.93 26.89
N ARG A 120 -24.39 9.76 27.55
CA ARG A 120 -23.09 9.13 27.87
C ARG A 120 -22.32 8.68 26.63
N CYS A 121 -23.00 8.05 25.67
CA CYS A 121 -22.41 7.68 24.39
C CYS A 121 -21.90 8.91 23.64
N TYR A 122 -22.67 10.01 23.64
CA TYR A 122 -22.23 11.26 23.05
C TYR A 122 -20.98 11.82 23.74
N GLN A 123 -20.96 11.88 25.08
CA GLN A 123 -19.80 12.34 25.84
C GLN A 123 -18.54 11.53 25.52
N LEU A 124 -18.67 10.21 25.35
CA LEU A 124 -17.57 9.32 24.95
C LEU A 124 -17.12 9.59 23.51
N ALA A 125 -18.04 9.88 22.59
CA ALA A 125 -17.75 10.15 21.18
C ALA A 125 -17.28 11.59 20.93
N LYS A 126 -17.54 12.53 21.85
CA LYS A 126 -17.30 13.97 21.65
C LYS A 126 -15.88 14.28 21.23
N SER A 127 -14.86 13.68 21.85
CA SER A 127 -13.46 13.94 21.46
C SER A 127 -13.15 13.52 20.02
N ALA A 128 -13.80 12.47 19.52
CA ALA A 128 -13.68 12.07 18.12
C ALA A 128 -14.39 13.07 17.19
N PHE A 129 -15.55 13.58 17.60
CA PHE A 129 -16.25 14.65 16.88
C PHE A 129 -15.45 15.94 16.86
N ASP A 130 -14.87 16.36 17.99
CA ASP A 130 -14.02 17.55 18.08
C ASP A 130 -12.85 17.45 17.09
N LEU A 131 -12.18 16.29 17.05
CA LEU A 131 -11.10 16.02 16.10
C LEU A 131 -11.59 16.10 14.65
N LEU A 132 -12.64 15.36 14.30
CA LEU A 132 -13.15 15.32 12.92
C LEU A 132 -13.70 16.67 12.45
N ALA A 133 -14.40 17.39 13.32
CA ALA A 133 -14.98 18.69 13.03
C ALA A 133 -13.90 19.76 12.81
N SER A 134 -12.75 19.62 13.51
CA SER A 134 -11.60 20.52 13.37
C SER A 134 -10.73 20.28 12.13
N LEU A 135 -11.01 19.23 11.34
CA LEU A 135 -10.23 18.96 10.13
C LEU A 135 -10.40 20.07 9.11
N GLY A 136 -9.27 20.61 8.66
CA GLY A 136 -9.18 21.58 7.57
C GLY A 136 -8.97 20.96 6.19
N ASP A 137 -9.12 21.76 5.15
CA ASP A 137 -8.94 21.32 3.77
C ASP A 137 -7.47 21.48 3.32
N PRO A 138 -6.72 20.37 3.09
CA PRO A 138 -5.35 20.45 2.59
C PRO A 138 -5.26 21.04 1.17
N TYR A 139 -6.33 20.97 0.38
CA TYR A 139 -6.38 21.48 -1.00
C TYR A 139 -6.57 22.99 -1.08
N ALA A 140 -6.88 23.66 0.03
CA ALA A 140 -6.83 25.12 0.09
C ALA A 140 -5.41 25.66 -0.11
N ARG A 141 -4.35 24.82 0.02
CA ARG A 141 -2.99 25.18 -0.38
C ARG A 141 -2.89 25.18 -1.91
N PRO A 142 -2.58 26.33 -2.55
CA PRO A 142 -2.34 26.34 -3.99
C PRO A 142 -1.23 25.35 -4.36
N THR A 143 -1.37 24.70 -5.51
CA THR A 143 -0.44 23.68 -6.04
C THR A 143 -0.33 22.37 -5.27
N TYR A 144 -1.09 22.17 -4.17
CA TYR A 144 -1.19 20.85 -3.55
C TYR A 144 -2.04 19.93 -4.43
N ARG A 145 -1.40 18.93 -5.05
CA ARG A 145 -2.00 18.02 -6.03
C ARG A 145 -1.80 16.54 -5.67
N TYR A 146 -1.57 16.28 -4.39
CA TYR A 146 -1.23 14.98 -3.86
C TYR A 146 -2.41 14.42 -3.07
N THR A 147 -2.37 13.12 -2.76
CA THR A 147 -3.40 12.50 -1.92
C THR A 147 -3.52 13.20 -0.55
N PRO A 148 -4.71 13.35 0.03
CA PRO A 148 -4.83 14.02 1.33
C PRO A 148 -4.21 13.18 2.45
N PHE A 149 -4.05 11.86 2.23
CA PHE A 149 -3.32 10.99 3.16
C PHE A 149 -1.85 11.39 3.35
N LEU A 150 -1.23 12.05 2.36
CA LEU A 150 0.12 12.56 2.52
C LEU A 150 0.13 13.75 3.49
N ALA A 151 -0.86 14.65 3.42
CA ALA A 151 -1.02 15.73 4.39
C ALA A 151 -1.33 15.19 5.79
N VAL A 152 -2.20 14.18 5.91
CA VAL A 152 -2.48 13.48 7.18
C VAL A 152 -1.21 12.87 7.75
N LEU A 153 -0.45 12.14 6.94
CA LEU A 153 0.82 11.53 7.34
C LEU A 153 1.81 12.57 7.86
N LEU A 154 1.77 13.80 7.34
CA LEU A 154 2.68 14.89 7.70
C LEU A 154 2.12 15.85 8.75
N SER A 155 0.88 15.67 9.20
CA SER A 155 0.28 16.45 10.30
C SER A 155 1.11 16.51 11.58
N PRO A 156 1.94 15.51 11.96
CA PRO A 156 2.83 15.61 13.11
C PRO A 156 3.83 16.79 13.05
N ILE A 157 4.10 17.36 11.86
CA ILE A 157 4.91 18.57 11.70
C ILE A 157 4.33 19.72 12.54
N HIS A 158 3.02 19.94 12.46
CA HIS A 158 2.34 21.05 13.14
C HIS A 158 1.80 20.65 14.51
N LEU A 159 1.43 19.39 14.71
CA LEU A 159 1.00 18.89 16.01
C LEU A 159 2.14 18.89 17.05
N PHE A 160 3.39 18.63 16.64
CA PHE A 160 4.54 18.53 17.55
C PHE A 160 5.67 19.52 17.25
N GLY A 161 5.53 20.36 16.21
CA GLY A 161 6.57 21.31 15.81
C GLY A 161 7.81 20.67 15.17
N TRP A 162 7.73 19.41 14.73
CA TRP A 162 8.87 18.70 14.14
C TRP A 162 8.98 18.96 12.63
N THR A 163 9.60 20.08 12.26
CA THR A 163 9.68 20.58 10.86
C THR A 163 10.27 19.59 9.85
N ASN A 164 11.21 18.73 10.27
CA ASN A 164 11.88 17.77 9.40
C ASN A 164 11.24 16.36 9.43
N PHE A 165 10.11 16.18 10.12
CA PHE A 165 9.47 14.87 10.29
C PHE A 165 9.26 14.12 8.97
N GLY A 166 8.71 14.78 7.95
CA GLY A 166 8.46 14.15 6.66
C GLY A 166 9.75 13.72 5.94
N LYS A 167 10.84 14.49 6.06
CA LYS A 167 12.14 14.11 5.50
C LYS A 167 12.66 12.81 6.12
N HIS A 168 12.42 12.59 7.42
CA HIS A 168 12.78 11.33 8.07
C HIS A 168 11.96 10.16 7.54
N ILE A 169 10.65 10.33 7.31
CA ILE A 169 9.80 9.31 6.68
C ILE A 169 10.33 8.98 5.29
N PHE A 170 10.58 9.97 4.45
CA PHE A 170 11.01 9.74 3.08
C PHE A 170 12.41 9.12 3.00
N ALA A 171 13.34 9.55 3.85
CA ALA A 171 14.66 8.92 3.96
C ALA A 171 14.59 7.48 4.50
N ALA A 172 13.67 7.20 5.44
CA ALA A 172 13.43 5.83 5.90
C ALA A 172 12.83 4.96 4.80
N SER A 173 11.86 5.48 4.04
CA SER A 173 11.31 4.78 2.88
C SER A 173 12.38 4.47 1.84
N ASP A 174 13.30 5.40 1.58
CA ASP A 174 14.43 5.21 0.67
C ASP A 174 15.36 4.05 1.10
N LEU A 175 15.67 3.96 2.40
CA LEU A 175 16.44 2.84 2.95
C LEU A 175 15.69 1.51 2.84
N LEU A 176 14.38 1.51 3.10
CA LEU A 176 13.54 0.33 2.99
C LEU A 176 13.41 -0.15 1.53
N CYS A 177 13.42 0.74 0.54
CA CYS A 177 13.49 0.36 -0.87
C CYS A 177 14.69 -0.57 -1.14
N ALA A 178 15.87 -0.23 -0.63
CA ALA A 178 17.05 -1.08 -0.79
C ALA A 178 16.96 -2.42 -0.06
N VAL A 179 16.26 -2.45 1.09
CA VAL A 179 15.95 -3.71 1.80
C VAL A 179 15.03 -4.57 0.94
N PHE A 180 13.98 -4.02 0.35
CA PHE A 180 13.11 -4.78 -0.55
C PHE A 180 13.84 -5.27 -1.81
N MET A 181 14.71 -4.45 -2.40
CA MET A 181 15.56 -4.91 -3.52
C MET A 181 16.41 -6.12 -3.13
N TRP A 182 17.02 -6.08 -1.94
CA TRP A 182 17.73 -7.23 -1.38
C TRP A 182 16.78 -8.44 -1.23
N LEU A 183 15.66 -8.29 -0.52
CA LEU A 183 14.73 -9.40 -0.27
C LEU A 183 14.21 -10.04 -1.57
N ILE A 184 13.91 -9.24 -2.59
CA ILE A 184 13.47 -9.72 -3.91
C ILE A 184 14.56 -10.56 -4.57
N LEU A 185 15.80 -10.05 -4.61
CA LEU A 185 16.91 -10.76 -5.25
C LEU A 185 17.34 -12.00 -4.45
N ASP A 186 17.24 -11.94 -3.12
CA ASP A 186 17.54 -13.05 -2.23
C ASP A 186 16.56 -14.21 -2.42
N GLY A 187 15.27 -13.89 -2.57
CA GLY A 187 14.21 -14.87 -2.85
C GLY A 187 14.26 -15.48 -4.26
N ARG A 188 14.91 -14.82 -5.21
CA ARG A 188 15.10 -15.31 -6.59
C ARG A 188 16.36 -16.15 -6.80
N ARG A 189 17.12 -16.40 -5.74
CA ARG A 189 18.35 -17.20 -5.83
C ARG A 189 18.03 -18.67 -6.14
N PRO A 190 18.90 -19.36 -6.88
CA PRO A 190 18.84 -20.82 -6.97
C PRO A 190 18.89 -21.46 -5.58
N GLN A 191 18.05 -22.46 -5.34
CA GLN A 191 18.03 -23.18 -4.06
C GLN A 191 19.42 -23.76 -3.75
N GLY A 192 19.88 -23.60 -2.51
CA GLY A 192 21.20 -24.05 -2.08
C GLY A 192 22.37 -23.13 -2.46
N SER A 193 22.14 -22.02 -3.17
CA SER A 193 23.19 -21.03 -3.46
C SER A 193 23.37 -20.03 -2.31
N THR A 194 24.63 -19.65 -2.04
CA THR A 194 24.96 -18.61 -1.05
C THR A 194 24.60 -17.22 -1.57
N ALA A 195 24.19 -16.32 -0.69
CA ALA A 195 23.91 -14.92 -1.05
C ALA A 195 25.21 -14.25 -1.52
N GLY A 196 25.37 -14.11 -2.84
CA GLY A 196 26.51 -13.44 -3.45
C GLY A 196 26.34 -11.93 -3.50
N LEU A 197 27.39 -11.23 -3.96
CA LEU A 197 27.39 -9.77 -4.12
C LEU A 197 26.23 -9.27 -5.00
N TYR A 198 25.81 -10.04 -6.00
CA TYR A 198 24.75 -9.67 -6.95
C TYR A 198 23.38 -9.40 -6.27
N VAL A 199 23.10 -10.04 -5.14
CA VAL A 199 21.87 -9.81 -4.36
C VAL A 199 21.88 -8.46 -3.64
N HIS A 200 23.07 -7.99 -3.26
CA HIS A 200 23.25 -6.75 -2.52
C HIS A 200 23.63 -5.56 -3.41
N LEU A 201 24.18 -5.81 -4.60
CA LEU A 201 24.71 -4.77 -5.49
C LEU A 201 23.66 -3.71 -5.85
N PRO A 202 22.40 -4.05 -6.22
CA PRO A 202 21.40 -3.02 -6.52
C PRO A 202 21.05 -2.17 -5.30
N GLY A 203 20.88 -2.78 -4.13
CA GLY A 203 20.63 -2.04 -2.88
C GLY A 203 21.81 -1.15 -2.48
N LEU A 204 23.05 -1.62 -2.66
CA LEU A 204 24.28 -0.85 -2.45
C LEU A 204 24.36 0.36 -3.37
N LEU A 205 24.15 0.15 -4.68
CA LEU A 205 24.15 1.21 -5.68
C LEU A 205 23.04 2.21 -5.41
N TRP A 206 21.87 1.76 -4.96
CA TRP A 206 20.75 2.64 -4.59
C TRP A 206 21.08 3.52 -3.40
N ILE A 207 21.45 2.95 -2.25
CA ILE A 207 21.65 3.74 -1.03
C ILE A 207 22.94 4.55 -1.06
N LEU A 208 24.00 4.09 -1.71
CA LEU A 208 25.24 4.89 -1.79
C LEU A 208 25.21 5.90 -2.93
N ASN A 209 24.17 5.93 -3.76
CA ASN A 209 24.00 6.94 -4.78
C ASN A 209 23.68 8.30 -4.13
N PRO A 210 24.56 9.32 -4.29
CA PRO A 210 24.35 10.63 -3.69
C PRO A 210 23.13 11.36 -4.25
N MET A 211 22.72 11.10 -5.50
CA MET A 211 21.52 11.72 -6.07
C MET A 211 20.25 11.19 -5.39
N VAL A 212 20.13 9.87 -5.24
CA VAL A 212 18.98 9.24 -4.58
C VAL A 212 18.91 9.66 -3.10
N ALA A 213 20.07 9.64 -2.44
CA ALA A 213 20.20 10.10 -1.06
C ALA A 213 19.71 11.54 -0.91
N GLN A 214 20.17 12.44 -1.77
CA GLN A 214 19.75 13.84 -1.75
C GLN A 214 18.25 14.02 -2.02
N ILE A 215 17.68 13.36 -3.03
CA ILE A 215 16.26 13.50 -3.36
C ILE A 215 15.37 13.20 -2.15
N SER A 216 15.65 12.10 -1.44
CA SER A 216 14.87 11.72 -0.25
C SER A 216 15.09 12.69 0.92
N THR A 217 16.33 13.09 1.20
CA THR A 217 16.64 13.99 2.32
C THR A 217 16.26 15.44 2.07
N ARG A 218 16.09 15.86 0.82
CA ARG A 218 15.51 17.18 0.46
C ARG A 218 14.01 17.27 0.73
N GLY A 219 13.34 16.13 0.93
CA GLY A 219 11.91 16.09 1.29
C GLY A 219 10.98 15.62 0.16
N SER A 220 11.51 14.94 -0.86
CA SER A 220 10.67 14.36 -1.92
C SER A 220 9.99 13.07 -1.46
N SER A 221 8.70 12.94 -1.75
CA SER A 221 7.90 11.75 -1.43
C SER A 221 8.08 10.58 -2.41
N GLU A 222 8.94 10.69 -3.42
CA GLU A 222 9.16 9.63 -4.43
C GLU A 222 9.62 8.30 -3.81
N ALA A 223 10.45 8.36 -2.77
CA ALA A 223 10.91 7.17 -2.07
C ALA A 223 9.77 6.41 -1.38
N LEU A 224 8.74 7.12 -0.91
CA LEU A 224 7.54 6.50 -0.34
C LEU A 224 6.74 5.75 -1.43
N VAL A 225 6.59 6.33 -2.61
CA VAL A 225 5.94 5.63 -3.75
C VAL A 225 6.75 4.41 -4.16
N GLY A 226 8.08 4.55 -4.26
CA GLY A 226 9.00 3.45 -4.55
C GLY A 226 8.89 2.30 -3.53
N LEU A 227 8.71 2.62 -2.25
CA LEU A 227 8.53 1.62 -1.20
C LEU A 227 7.26 0.80 -1.42
N PHE A 228 6.13 1.43 -1.75
CA PHE A 228 4.90 0.72 -2.06
C PHE A 228 5.05 -0.16 -3.31
N VAL A 229 5.70 0.34 -4.37
CA VAL A 229 5.95 -0.42 -5.59
C VAL A 229 6.84 -1.64 -5.33
N LEU A 230 7.93 -1.48 -4.59
CA LEU A 230 8.83 -2.59 -4.28
C LEU A 230 8.18 -3.59 -3.30
N SER A 231 7.36 -3.11 -2.36
CA SER A 231 6.56 -3.97 -1.49
C SER A 231 5.57 -4.81 -2.31
N PHE A 232 4.82 -4.19 -3.23
CA PHE A 232 3.94 -4.88 -4.16
C PHE A 232 4.69 -5.98 -4.92
N LEU A 233 5.84 -5.65 -5.53
CA LEU A 233 6.63 -6.60 -6.31
C LEU A 233 7.15 -7.76 -5.45
N TYR A 234 7.62 -7.47 -4.24
CA TYR A 234 8.08 -8.49 -3.30
C TYR A 234 6.97 -9.49 -2.95
N PHE A 235 5.80 -9.00 -2.53
CA PHE A 235 4.69 -9.88 -2.16
C PHE A 235 4.11 -10.62 -3.37
N LEU A 236 4.09 -9.99 -4.55
CA LEU A 236 3.67 -10.64 -5.79
C LEU A 236 4.56 -11.86 -6.09
N LEU A 237 5.88 -11.68 -6.05
CA LEU A 237 6.83 -12.76 -6.33
C LEU A 237 6.81 -13.84 -5.26
N LYS A 238 6.52 -13.48 -4.00
CA LYS A 238 6.38 -14.44 -2.90
C LYS A 238 5.12 -15.30 -3.05
N ALA A 239 4.00 -14.72 -3.46
CA ALA A 239 2.74 -15.42 -3.71
C ALA A 239 2.72 -16.18 -5.04
N ASN A 240 3.55 -15.78 -6.00
CA ASN A 240 3.62 -16.37 -7.34
C ASN A 240 5.09 -16.72 -7.67
N PRO A 241 5.65 -17.76 -7.02
CA PRO A 241 7.05 -18.12 -7.21
C PRO A 241 7.32 -18.55 -8.66
N GLU A 242 8.37 -17.98 -9.26
CA GLU A 242 8.80 -18.35 -10.60
C GLU A 242 9.45 -19.73 -10.63
N ALA A 243 9.42 -20.37 -11.80
CA ALA A 243 10.17 -21.59 -12.07
C ALA A 243 11.67 -21.36 -11.80
N PRO A 244 12.34 -22.23 -11.02
CA PRO A 244 13.78 -22.12 -10.85
C PRO A 244 14.50 -22.26 -12.20
N LEU A 245 15.47 -21.38 -12.46
CA LEU A 245 16.21 -21.34 -13.73
C LEU A 245 16.82 -22.71 -14.08
N GLY A 246 16.55 -23.20 -15.29
CA GLY A 246 17.10 -24.47 -15.80
C GLY A 246 16.25 -25.71 -15.51
N LEU A 247 15.12 -25.59 -14.82
CA LEU A 247 14.19 -26.69 -14.55
C LEU A 247 13.02 -26.73 -15.54
N LYS A 248 12.59 -27.94 -15.93
CA LYS A 248 11.36 -28.14 -16.71
C LYS A 248 10.17 -28.44 -15.79
N ALA A 249 8.98 -27.97 -16.15
CA ALA A 249 7.77 -28.26 -15.38
C ALA A 249 7.45 -29.76 -15.45
N LYS A 250 7.22 -30.40 -14.30
CA LYS A 250 6.65 -31.73 -14.19
C LYS A 250 5.13 -31.60 -14.29
N HIS A 251 4.56 -32.07 -15.38
CA HIS A 251 3.10 -32.14 -15.54
C HIS A 251 2.65 -33.59 -15.33
N LEU A 252 1.63 -33.78 -14.50
CA LEU A 252 0.96 -35.09 -14.43
C LEU A 252 0.25 -35.36 -15.77
N PRO A 253 0.34 -36.59 -16.32
CA PRO A 253 -0.44 -36.96 -17.49
C PRO A 253 -1.93 -36.78 -17.18
N ALA A 254 -2.71 -36.41 -18.20
CA ALA A 254 -4.16 -36.35 -18.08
C ALA A 254 -4.66 -37.70 -17.57
N PHE A 255 -5.53 -37.69 -16.55
CA PHE A 255 -6.20 -38.88 -16.04
C PHE A 255 -6.73 -39.66 -17.25
N SER A 256 -6.18 -40.84 -17.52
CA SER A 256 -6.75 -41.71 -18.54
C SER A 256 -8.16 -42.00 -18.08
N ALA A 257 -9.16 -41.42 -18.74
CA ALA A 257 -10.51 -41.91 -18.64
C ALA A 257 -10.45 -43.36 -19.14
N GLN A 258 -10.28 -44.30 -18.21
CA GLN A 258 -10.58 -45.69 -18.49
C GLN A 258 -12.06 -45.71 -18.81
N HIS A 259 -12.35 -45.84 -20.11
CA HIS A 259 -13.62 -46.38 -20.56
C HIS A 259 -13.78 -47.74 -19.86
N THR A 260 -14.60 -47.78 -18.80
CA THR A 260 -15.25 -49.02 -18.40
C THR A 260 -16.35 -49.29 -19.42
N SER A 261 -15.97 -49.78 -20.59
CA SER A 261 -16.87 -50.61 -21.39
C SER A 261 -16.64 -52.05 -20.96
N ASP A 262 -17.62 -52.55 -20.24
CA ASP A 262 -17.78 -53.93 -19.81
C ASP A 262 -17.69 -54.90 -21.01
N GLY A 263 -17.08 -56.07 -20.80
CA GLY A 263 -17.23 -57.23 -21.69
C GLY A 263 -15.97 -57.81 -22.38
N THR A 264 -15.30 -58.72 -21.66
CA THR A 264 -14.70 -59.99 -22.17
C THR A 264 -13.73 -59.97 -23.36
N ASP A 265 -12.42 -60.18 -23.11
CA ASP A 265 -11.75 -61.47 -23.38
C ASP A 265 -10.21 -61.43 -23.18
N LYS A 266 -9.72 -62.48 -22.50
CA LYS A 266 -8.42 -63.18 -22.61
C LYS A 266 -7.08 -62.41 -22.55
N ALA A 267 -6.42 -62.64 -21.41
CA ALA A 267 -5.09 -63.21 -21.21
C ALA A 267 -3.94 -62.95 -22.21
N GLU A 268 -2.80 -62.60 -21.60
CA GLU A 268 -1.40 -62.67 -22.09
C GLU A 268 -0.92 -61.54 -22.99
N ASP A 269 -0.31 -60.51 -22.37
CA ASP A 269 1.08 -60.24 -22.73
C ASP A 269 1.87 -59.73 -21.50
N ARG A 270 3.00 -60.39 -21.25
CA ARG A 270 4.00 -60.03 -20.27
C ARG A 270 4.94 -59.04 -20.94
N THR A 271 4.97 -57.78 -20.50
CA THR A 271 6.20 -57.01 -20.57
C THR A 271 6.52 -56.40 -19.23
N ALA A 272 7.73 -56.70 -18.79
CA ALA A 272 8.32 -56.34 -17.53
C ALA A 272 8.24 -54.82 -17.30
N VAL A 273 7.95 -54.45 -16.06
CA VAL A 273 8.35 -53.15 -15.50
C VAL A 273 9.87 -53.17 -15.45
N ASP A 274 10.50 -52.86 -16.58
CA ASP A 274 11.94 -52.71 -16.68
C ASP A 274 12.28 -51.32 -16.16
N GLY A 275 12.86 -51.30 -14.97
CA GLY A 275 13.38 -50.12 -14.27
C GLY A 275 14.59 -49.54 -14.97
N ARG A 276 14.40 -49.00 -16.18
CA ARG A 276 15.33 -48.07 -16.81
C ARG A 276 14.77 -46.66 -16.68
N GLN A 277 15.00 -46.08 -15.50
CA GLN A 277 15.10 -44.63 -15.38
C GLN A 277 16.16 -44.19 -16.39
N ASN A 278 15.72 -43.62 -17.51
CA ASN A 278 16.61 -42.94 -18.42
C ASN A 278 17.30 -41.83 -17.63
N ALA A 279 18.62 -41.90 -17.51
CA ALA A 279 19.50 -40.93 -16.84
C ALA A 279 19.58 -39.56 -17.57
N ASN A 280 18.49 -39.18 -18.26
CA ASN A 280 18.26 -37.89 -18.88
C ASN A 280 16.97 -37.24 -18.32
N ASP A 281 16.56 -37.58 -17.10
CA ASP A 281 15.55 -36.83 -16.37
C ASP A 281 16.09 -35.41 -16.17
N ALA A 282 15.73 -34.52 -17.10
CA ALA A 282 15.93 -33.09 -16.95
C ALA A 282 15.44 -32.72 -15.55
N LEU A 283 16.24 -31.97 -14.79
CA LEU A 283 15.83 -31.51 -13.47
C LEU A 283 14.43 -30.87 -13.61
N THR A 284 13.45 -31.39 -12.87
CA THR A 284 12.05 -30.99 -12.99
C THR A 284 11.53 -30.33 -11.71
N TYR A 285 10.57 -29.41 -11.85
CA TYR A 285 9.88 -28.76 -10.74
C TYR A 285 8.36 -28.96 -10.87
N ASP A 286 7.65 -29.06 -9.75
CA ASP A 286 6.19 -29.13 -9.77
C ASP A 286 5.64 -27.72 -10.06
N ALA A 287 5.04 -27.55 -11.25
CA ALA A 287 4.47 -26.28 -11.65
C ALA A 287 3.14 -26.06 -10.92
N LEU A 288 3.17 -25.20 -9.91
CA LEU A 288 1.98 -24.75 -9.20
C LEU A 288 1.37 -23.55 -9.94
N PRO A 289 0.04 -23.49 -10.11
CA PRO A 289 -0.59 -22.28 -10.61
C PRO A 289 -0.34 -21.12 -9.63
N PRO A 290 -0.32 -19.87 -10.12
CA PRO A 290 -0.22 -18.70 -9.27
C PRO A 290 -1.35 -18.72 -8.24
N GLU A 291 -1.07 -18.31 -7.00
CA GLU A 291 -2.05 -18.36 -5.92
C GLU A 291 -3.30 -17.54 -6.24
N SER A 292 -3.09 -16.45 -6.97
CA SER A 292 -4.16 -15.60 -7.48
C SER A 292 -5.15 -16.32 -8.43
N ALA A 293 -4.81 -17.50 -8.95
CA ALA A 293 -5.71 -18.31 -9.78
C ALA A 293 -6.77 -19.09 -8.98
N PHE A 294 -6.60 -19.25 -7.67
CA PHE A 294 -7.59 -19.88 -6.78
C PHE A 294 -8.72 -18.89 -6.42
N ASN A 295 -9.71 -19.30 -5.63
CA ASN A 295 -10.72 -18.34 -5.18
C ASN A 295 -10.09 -17.32 -4.24
N VAL A 296 -10.54 -16.07 -4.33
CA VAL A 296 -10.04 -14.97 -3.50
C VAL A 296 -10.02 -15.34 -2.01
N LEU A 297 -11.07 -16.00 -1.51
CA LEU A 297 -11.18 -16.39 -0.09
C LEU A 297 -10.10 -17.38 0.37
N ASP A 298 -9.45 -18.09 -0.55
CA ASP A 298 -8.43 -19.10 -0.26
C ASP A 298 -7.00 -18.52 -0.33
N TRP A 299 -6.85 -17.24 -0.63
CA TRP A 299 -5.55 -16.58 -0.76
C TRP A 299 -4.84 -16.41 0.58
N ALA A 300 -3.54 -16.65 0.60
CA ALA A 300 -2.66 -16.23 1.67
C ALA A 300 -2.59 -14.70 1.77
N LEU A 301 -2.14 -14.23 2.94
CA LEU A 301 -2.01 -12.80 3.22
C LEU A 301 -1.10 -12.10 2.21
N GLU A 302 -0.02 -12.74 1.78
CA GLU A 302 0.91 -12.22 0.78
C GLU A 302 0.24 -11.94 -0.56
N ALA A 303 -0.64 -12.85 -1.01
CA ALA A 303 -1.39 -12.71 -2.25
C ALA A 303 -2.39 -11.54 -2.19
N TYR A 304 -2.91 -11.19 -1.02
CA TYR A 304 -3.72 -9.98 -0.81
C TYR A 304 -2.88 -8.70 -0.74
N ILE A 305 -1.73 -8.73 -0.05
CA ILE A 305 -0.92 -7.53 0.15
C ILE A 305 -0.41 -6.99 -1.20
N ALA A 306 -0.02 -7.87 -2.13
CA ALA A 306 0.53 -7.46 -3.43
C ALA A 306 -0.39 -6.50 -4.23
N PRO A 307 -1.65 -6.86 -4.56
CA PRO A 307 -2.56 -5.97 -5.27
C PRO A 307 -2.98 -4.75 -4.42
N ILE A 308 -3.12 -4.89 -3.09
CA ILE A 308 -3.43 -3.75 -2.21
C ILE A 308 -2.32 -2.70 -2.29
N MET A 309 -1.06 -3.12 -2.21
CA MET A 309 0.08 -2.19 -2.29
C MET A 309 0.15 -1.50 -3.65
N LEU A 310 -0.17 -2.19 -4.75
CA LEU A 310 -0.24 -1.56 -6.08
C LEU A 310 -1.36 -0.51 -6.16
N GLY A 311 -2.55 -0.82 -5.61
CA GLY A 311 -3.67 0.11 -5.54
C GLY A 311 -3.35 1.37 -4.73
N LEU A 312 -2.73 1.20 -3.55
CA LEU A 312 -2.29 2.30 -2.71
C LEU A 312 -1.13 3.10 -3.34
N ALA A 313 -0.19 2.45 -4.03
CA ALA A 313 0.86 3.13 -4.78
C ALA A 313 0.28 4.05 -5.85
N THR A 314 -0.73 3.54 -6.58
CA THR A 314 -1.45 4.27 -7.64
C THR A 314 -2.27 5.44 -7.07
N HIS A 315 -2.75 5.33 -5.84
CA HIS A 315 -3.41 6.41 -5.12
C HIS A 315 -2.44 7.51 -4.66
N LEU A 316 -1.22 7.14 -4.24
CA LEU A 316 -0.17 8.10 -3.89
C LEU A 316 0.28 8.91 -5.12
N LYS A 317 0.49 8.24 -6.26
CA LYS A 317 0.75 8.84 -7.59
C LYS A 317 0.20 7.93 -8.67
N LEU A 318 -0.28 8.48 -9.78
CA LEU A 318 -0.89 7.67 -10.84
C LEU A 318 0.08 6.73 -11.58
N PHE A 319 1.38 7.06 -11.64
CA PHE A 319 2.36 6.35 -12.48
C PHE A 319 2.48 4.82 -12.27
N PRO A 320 2.39 4.25 -11.05
CA PRO A 320 2.45 2.81 -10.83
C PRO A 320 1.38 2.00 -11.58
N VAL A 321 0.31 2.64 -12.09
CA VAL A 321 -0.69 1.98 -12.95
C VAL A 321 -0.07 1.30 -14.18
N ILE A 322 1.08 1.80 -14.67
CA ILE A 322 1.78 1.22 -15.82
C ILE A 322 2.21 -0.23 -15.58
N TYR A 323 2.39 -0.64 -14.32
CA TYR A 323 2.74 -2.01 -13.98
C TYR A 323 1.58 -3.00 -14.15
N ALA A 324 0.33 -2.52 -14.28
CA ALA A 324 -0.81 -3.41 -14.48
C ALA A 324 -0.66 -4.30 -15.73
N ILE A 325 -0.18 -3.75 -16.85
CA ILE A 325 -0.01 -4.49 -18.11
C ILE A 325 0.97 -5.67 -17.96
N PRO A 326 2.23 -5.47 -17.53
CA PRO A 326 3.17 -6.57 -17.36
C PRO A 326 2.71 -7.58 -16.30
N ILE A 327 2.01 -7.15 -15.24
CA ILE A 327 1.48 -8.09 -14.23
C ILE A 327 0.37 -8.96 -14.80
N LEU A 328 -0.60 -8.38 -15.53
CA LEU A 328 -1.65 -9.17 -16.17
C LEU A 328 -1.07 -10.17 -17.18
N ALA A 329 -0.06 -9.77 -17.94
CA ALA A 329 0.65 -10.66 -18.86
C ALA A 329 1.40 -11.79 -18.12
N HIS A 330 2.09 -11.47 -17.03
CA HIS A 330 2.82 -12.44 -16.21
C HIS A 330 1.88 -13.45 -15.53
N LEU A 331 0.79 -12.99 -14.94
CA LEU A 331 -0.20 -13.86 -14.30
C LEU A 331 -0.89 -14.76 -15.32
N TYR A 332 -1.27 -14.21 -16.48
CA TYR A 332 -1.80 -15.02 -17.60
C TYR A 332 -0.81 -16.11 -18.01
N HIS A 333 0.45 -15.76 -18.23
CA HIS A 333 1.48 -16.73 -18.61
C HIS A 333 1.62 -17.82 -17.55
N SER A 334 1.78 -17.42 -16.29
CA SER A 334 1.98 -18.33 -15.15
C SER A 334 0.80 -19.29 -14.95
N THR A 335 -0.44 -18.80 -15.05
CA THR A 335 -1.65 -19.63 -14.99
C THR A 335 -1.67 -20.64 -16.12
N VAL A 336 -1.40 -20.22 -17.36
CA VAL A 336 -1.44 -21.09 -18.54
C VAL A 336 -0.33 -22.14 -18.51
N THR A 337 0.87 -21.78 -18.04
CA THR A 337 2.03 -22.68 -17.98
C THR A 337 1.93 -23.74 -16.89
N ALA A 338 1.15 -23.51 -15.84
CA ALA A 338 0.95 -24.49 -14.77
C ALA A 338 0.23 -25.76 -15.25
N TYR A 339 -0.62 -25.65 -16.29
CA TYR A 339 -1.33 -26.79 -16.85
C TYR A 339 -0.55 -27.48 -17.99
N SER A 340 -0.77 -28.79 -18.11
CA SER A 340 -0.23 -29.61 -19.19
C SER A 340 -0.68 -29.08 -20.58
N PRO A 341 0.10 -29.30 -21.65
CA PRO A 341 -0.23 -28.81 -22.99
C PRO A 341 -1.62 -29.21 -23.49
N GLU A 342 -2.05 -30.44 -23.18
CA GLU A 342 -3.38 -30.96 -23.54
C GLU A 342 -4.49 -30.20 -22.80
N ARG A 343 -4.38 -30.08 -21.47
CA ARG A 343 -5.38 -29.37 -20.65
C ARG A 343 -5.42 -27.89 -20.99
N ARG A 344 -4.27 -27.28 -21.32
CA ARG A 344 -4.15 -25.89 -21.74
C ARG A 344 -5.03 -25.54 -22.95
N ALA A 345 -5.15 -26.46 -23.91
CA ALA A 345 -5.98 -26.27 -25.09
C ALA A 345 -7.48 -26.21 -24.75
N SER A 346 -7.91 -26.98 -23.73
CA SER A 346 -9.31 -27.03 -23.29
C SER A 346 -9.67 -26.00 -22.20
N LEU A 347 -8.73 -25.18 -21.73
CA LEU A 347 -9.02 -24.17 -20.70
C LEU A 347 -9.93 -23.06 -21.25
N SER A 348 -10.94 -22.71 -20.47
CA SER A 348 -11.81 -21.56 -20.74
C SER A 348 -11.03 -20.23 -20.68
N LEU A 349 -11.54 -19.19 -21.36
CA LEU A 349 -10.96 -17.84 -21.28
C LEU A 349 -10.96 -17.31 -19.83
N TRP A 350 -12.02 -17.57 -19.07
CA TRP A 350 -12.11 -17.17 -17.67
C TRP A 350 -11.01 -17.78 -16.82
N THR A 351 -10.75 -19.08 -16.97
CA THR A 351 -9.69 -19.76 -16.22
C THR A 351 -8.30 -19.21 -16.57
N LYS A 352 -8.06 -18.87 -17.85
CA LYS A 352 -6.79 -18.29 -18.29
C LYS A 352 -6.53 -16.90 -17.72
N HIS A 353 -7.60 -16.12 -17.48
CA HIS A 353 -7.50 -14.73 -16.98
C HIS A 353 -7.88 -14.57 -15.51
N ALA A 354 -8.31 -15.63 -14.82
CA ALA A 354 -8.83 -15.57 -13.44
C ALA A 354 -7.85 -14.87 -12.48
N ALA A 355 -6.58 -15.27 -12.52
CA ALA A 355 -5.52 -14.69 -11.71
C ALA A 355 -5.38 -13.17 -11.89
N GLY A 356 -5.28 -12.73 -13.14
CA GLY A 356 -5.16 -11.31 -13.47
C GLY A 356 -6.41 -10.51 -13.09
N LEU A 357 -7.61 -11.06 -13.33
CA LEU A 357 -8.88 -10.40 -13.01
C LEU A 357 -9.05 -10.24 -11.50
N GLN A 358 -8.85 -11.30 -10.72
CA GLN A 358 -8.97 -11.22 -9.27
C GLN A 358 -7.94 -10.26 -8.66
N PHE A 359 -6.68 -10.32 -9.12
CA PHE A 359 -5.63 -9.39 -8.71
C PHE A 359 -6.04 -7.94 -9.02
N GLY A 360 -6.53 -7.70 -10.25
CA GLY A 360 -7.01 -6.40 -10.70
C GLY A 360 -8.19 -5.87 -9.87
N PHE A 361 -9.16 -6.73 -9.52
CA PHE A 361 -10.27 -6.34 -8.66
C PHE A 361 -9.80 -5.92 -7.27
N VAL A 362 -8.93 -6.69 -6.63
CA VAL A 362 -8.41 -6.33 -5.29
C VAL A 362 -7.63 -5.02 -5.34
N ALA A 363 -6.78 -4.82 -6.35
CA ALA A 363 -6.03 -3.58 -6.53
C ALA A 363 -6.96 -2.37 -6.77
N PHE A 364 -7.99 -2.55 -7.60
CA PHE A 364 -9.01 -1.53 -7.86
C PHE A 364 -9.80 -1.19 -6.59
N TYR A 365 -10.22 -2.19 -5.81
CA TYR A 365 -10.93 -1.96 -4.55
C TYR A 365 -10.06 -1.23 -3.53
N ALA A 366 -8.77 -1.56 -3.43
CA ALA A 366 -7.85 -0.83 -2.55
C ALA A 366 -7.72 0.65 -2.96
N PHE A 367 -7.56 0.91 -4.27
CA PHE A 367 -7.54 2.27 -4.81
C PHE A 367 -8.86 3.01 -4.56
N MET A 368 -10.01 2.38 -4.83
CA MET A 368 -11.32 2.99 -4.63
C MET A 368 -11.65 3.23 -3.17
N ALA A 369 -11.28 2.30 -2.28
CA ALA A 369 -11.45 2.47 -0.84
C ALA A 369 -10.67 3.68 -0.33
N ALA A 370 -9.44 3.88 -0.83
CA ALA A 370 -8.63 5.05 -0.52
C ALA A 370 -9.30 6.35 -1.02
N ASN A 371 -9.87 6.36 -2.24
CA ASN A 371 -10.61 7.53 -2.75
C ASN A 371 -11.88 7.81 -1.96
N ILE A 372 -12.65 6.78 -1.59
CA ILE A 372 -13.86 6.92 -0.79
C ILE A 372 -13.51 7.47 0.58
N ALA A 373 -12.47 6.94 1.24
CA ALA A 373 -12.00 7.46 2.52
C ALA A 373 -11.53 8.93 2.40
N ALA A 374 -10.82 9.28 1.33
CA ALA A 374 -10.40 10.66 1.07
C ALA A 374 -11.55 11.61 0.70
N TRP A 375 -12.68 11.10 0.23
CA TRP A 375 -13.89 11.89 -0.05
C TRP A 375 -14.79 12.03 1.19
N LEU A 376 -14.78 11.01 2.07
CA LEU A 376 -15.51 11.03 3.33
C LEU A 376 -14.86 11.95 4.37
N MET A 377 -13.53 12.06 4.36
CA MET A 377 -12.75 13.02 5.16
C MET A 377 -12.68 14.35 4.43
#